data_AF-A0A0K8U0V9-F1
#
_entry.id   AF-A0A0K8U0V9-F1
#
_cell.length_a   1.000
_cell.length_b   1.000
_cell.length_c   1.000
_cell.angle_alpha   90.00
_cell.angle_beta   90.00
_cell.angle_gamma   90.00
#
_symmetry.space_group_name_H-M   'P 1'
#
loop_
_entity.id
_entity.type
_entity.pdbx_description
1 polymer ?
#
loop_
_entity_poly.entity_id
_entity_poly.type
_entity_poly.pdbx_seq_one_letter_code
_entity_poly.pdbx_strand_id
1 'polypeptide(L)'
;MASTDINVKLSRLYHLAQKFNNFYLTGFQKGDIRPFLVEGEQVGLVKADVIKQLQRFPEIFCIRNCEFTKQGIVELNPAFRDYAERTKQVDIVLRDLRSKGIFSALQGWRDEYYEVKSEYRSLLKMDRSATPLFGVRKYGVDINGYVQHPTQGLCIWLQQRSNTKETWPGKWDNMVGG
;
A
#
# COMPACT_ATOMS: atom_id res chain seq x y z
N MET A 1 4.10 9.05 47.20
CA MET A 1 3.29 9.82 46.24
C MET A 1 2.77 8.82 45.22
N ALA A 2 1.52 8.39 45.38
CA ALA A 2 0.91 7.39 44.50
C ALA A 2 0.56 8.05 43.16
N SER A 3 1.07 7.50 42.06
CA SER A 3 0.64 7.88 40.72
C SER A 3 -0.81 7.47 40.56
N THR A 4 -1.70 8.45 40.52
CA THR A 4 -3.05 8.28 40.03
C THR A 4 -2.95 7.93 38.55
N ASP A 5 -2.93 6.64 38.24
CA ASP A 5 -3.18 6.14 36.89
C ASP A 5 -4.61 6.55 36.51
N ILE A 6 -4.70 7.68 35.82
CA ILE A 6 -5.94 8.12 35.19
C ILE A 6 -6.20 7.10 34.09
N ASN A 7 -7.12 6.19 34.35
CA ASN A 7 -7.62 5.23 33.38
C ASN A 7 -8.46 5.99 32.33
N VAL A 8 -7.78 6.67 31.41
CA VAL A 8 -8.42 7.40 30.31
C VAL A 8 -9.06 6.36 29.40
N LYS A 9 -10.37 6.22 29.50
CA LYS A 9 -11.15 5.35 28.61
C LYS A 9 -11.10 5.92 27.19
N LEU A 10 -10.18 5.40 26.39
CA LEU A 10 -9.97 5.83 25.01
C LEU A 10 -11.24 5.57 24.17
N SER A 11 -11.52 6.48 23.24
CA SER A 11 -12.70 6.34 22.38
C SER A 11 -12.51 5.17 21.40
N ARG A 12 -13.63 4.58 20.96
CA ARG A 12 -13.62 3.56 19.90
C ARG A 12 -12.95 4.05 18.62
N LEU A 13 -13.09 5.34 18.30
CA LEU A 13 -12.46 5.99 17.15
C LEU A 13 -10.93 6.04 17.30
N TYR A 14 -10.44 6.32 18.51
CA TYR A 14 -9.00 6.32 18.77
C TYR A 14 -8.38 4.93 18.56
N HIS A 15 -9.01 3.88 19.10
CA HIS A 15 -8.54 2.51 18.86
C HIS A 15 -8.58 2.12 17.38
N LEU A 16 -9.57 2.60 16.63
CA LEU A 16 -9.65 2.37 15.19
C LEU A 16 -8.51 3.10 14.44
N ALA A 17 -8.23 4.36 14.81
CA ALA A 17 -7.13 5.13 14.25
C ALA A 17 -5.77 4.46 14.51
N GLN A 18 -5.55 3.90 15.71
CA GLN A 18 -4.35 3.12 16.02
C GLN A 18 -4.23 1.87 15.14
N LYS A 19 -5.35 1.16 14.88
CA LYS A 19 -5.35 -0.01 13.99
C LYS A 19 -4.96 0.35 12.56
N PHE A 20 -5.46 1.46 12.03
CA PHE A 20 -5.10 1.93 10.69
C PHE A 20 -3.65 2.41 10.60
N ASN A 21 -3.09 2.94 11.69
CA ASN A 21 -1.71 3.45 11.76
C ASN A 21 -0.73 2.47 12.41
N ASN A 22 -1.07 1.17 12.48
CA ASN A 22 -0.24 0.17 13.16
C ASN A 22 1.17 0.06 12.57
N PHE A 23 1.33 0.41 11.29
CA PHE A 23 2.61 0.46 10.59
C PHE A 23 3.56 1.41 11.32
N TYR A 24 3.17 2.67 11.54
CA TYR A 24 4.02 3.65 12.22
C TYR A 24 4.15 3.39 13.72
N LEU A 25 3.08 2.91 14.35
CA LEU A 25 3.02 2.77 15.80
C LEU A 25 3.80 1.56 16.33
N THR A 26 3.81 0.44 15.58
CA THR A 26 4.42 -0.81 16.07
C THR A 26 5.16 -1.59 14.98
N GLY A 27 4.80 -1.42 13.71
CA GLY A 27 5.40 -2.17 12.60
C GLY A 27 6.79 -1.70 12.22
N PHE A 28 6.98 -0.39 12.04
CA PHE A 28 8.18 0.21 11.46
C PHE A 28 9.43 -0.01 12.31
N GLN A 29 9.28 -0.05 13.63
CA GLN A 29 10.38 -0.23 14.57
C GLN A 29 10.99 -1.65 14.55
N LYS A 30 10.35 -2.62 13.89
CA LYS A 30 10.82 -4.01 13.84
C LYS A 30 12.07 -4.21 12.97
N GLY A 31 12.42 -3.23 12.14
CA GLY A 31 13.63 -3.28 11.33
C GLY A 31 13.59 -4.29 10.17
N ASP A 32 12.40 -4.71 9.75
CA ASP A 32 12.17 -5.70 8.68
C ASP A 32 11.69 -5.07 7.37
N ILE A 33 11.85 -3.74 7.21
CA ILE A 33 11.28 -2.96 6.11
C ILE A 33 12.36 -2.09 5.46
N ARG A 34 12.58 -2.26 4.16
CA ARG A 34 13.57 -1.49 3.39
C ARG A 34 12.90 -0.48 2.47
N PRO A 35 13.47 0.73 2.30
CA PRO A 35 13.06 1.65 1.24
C PRO A 35 13.06 0.99 -0.14
N PHE A 36 12.02 1.23 -0.93
CA PHE A 36 11.97 0.90 -2.35
C PHE A 36 12.33 2.13 -3.18
N LEU A 37 13.43 2.05 -3.92
CA LEU A 37 13.95 3.13 -4.74
C LEU A 37 13.73 2.86 -6.23
N VAL A 38 13.38 3.90 -6.98
CA VAL A 38 13.33 3.90 -8.45
C VAL A 38 13.95 5.21 -8.92
N GLU A 39 14.99 5.15 -9.75
CA GLU A 39 15.80 6.32 -10.14
C GLU A 39 16.31 7.14 -8.93
N GLY A 40 16.77 6.45 -7.88
CA GLY A 40 17.24 7.09 -6.64
C GLY A 40 16.15 7.68 -5.74
N GLU A 41 14.90 7.74 -6.20
CA GLU A 41 13.76 8.28 -5.45
C GLU A 41 13.06 7.19 -4.64
N GLN A 42 12.79 7.44 -3.36
CA GLN A 42 12.02 6.51 -2.55
C GLN A 42 10.52 6.58 -2.92
N VAL A 43 10.01 5.50 -3.49
CA VAL A 43 8.61 5.39 -3.95
C VAL A 43 7.75 4.46 -3.09
N GLY A 44 8.38 3.72 -2.17
CA GLY A 44 7.69 2.76 -1.34
C GLY A 44 8.58 2.13 -0.27
N LEU A 45 8.11 1.00 0.25
CA LEU A 45 8.69 0.25 1.35
C LEU A 45 8.43 -1.25 1.13
N VAL A 46 9.47 -2.07 1.24
CA VAL A 46 9.41 -3.52 1.00
C VAL A 46 9.70 -4.27 2.29
N LYS A 47 8.82 -5.18 2.66
CA LYS A 47 9.00 -6.06 3.81
C LYS A 47 9.96 -7.23 3.53
N ALA A 48 10.56 -7.78 4.58
CA ALA A 48 11.54 -8.87 4.50
C ALA A 48 11.05 -10.11 3.74
N ASP A 49 9.78 -10.49 3.85
CA ASP A 49 9.18 -11.60 3.11
C ASP A 49 9.12 -11.35 1.60
N VAL A 50 8.78 -10.13 1.19
CA VAL A 50 8.84 -9.70 -0.21
C VAL A 50 10.29 -9.65 -0.71
N ILE A 51 11.20 -9.08 0.09
CA ILE A 51 12.65 -9.01 -0.24
C ILE A 51 13.23 -10.38 -0.57
N LYS A 52 12.90 -11.43 0.22
CA LYS A 52 13.35 -12.81 -0.04
C LYS A 52 13.01 -13.30 -1.44
N GLN A 53 11.88 -12.85 -2.00
CA GLN A 53 11.47 -13.20 -3.35
C GLN A 53 12.17 -12.33 -4.40
N LEU A 54 12.30 -11.03 -4.14
CA LEU A 54 12.97 -10.10 -5.06
C LEU A 54 14.47 -10.41 -5.23
N GLN A 55 15.13 -10.98 -4.22
CA GLN A 55 16.53 -11.43 -4.31
C GLN A 55 16.79 -12.46 -5.41
N ARG A 56 15.74 -13.12 -5.91
CA ARG A 56 15.82 -14.11 -6.98
C ARG A 56 15.90 -13.48 -8.37
N PHE A 57 15.76 -12.15 -8.47
CA PHE A 57 15.78 -11.36 -9.70
C PHE A 57 16.86 -10.26 -9.62
N PRO A 58 18.14 -10.61 -9.43
CA PRO A 58 19.23 -9.64 -9.26
C PRO A 58 19.44 -8.73 -10.48
N GLU A 59 18.97 -9.14 -11.66
CA GLU A 59 18.96 -8.35 -12.90
C GLU A 59 17.91 -7.23 -12.91
N ILE A 60 16.90 -7.30 -12.03
CA ILE A 60 15.81 -6.32 -11.92
C ILE A 60 15.90 -5.54 -10.61
N PHE A 61 16.26 -6.18 -9.49
CA PHE A 61 16.33 -5.54 -8.18
C PHE A 61 17.73 -5.60 -7.58
N CYS A 62 18.31 -4.43 -7.32
CA CYS A 62 19.56 -4.26 -6.59
C CYS A 62 19.27 -4.12 -5.09
N ILE A 63 19.57 -5.16 -4.31
CA ILE A 63 19.33 -5.18 -2.86
C ILE A 63 20.66 -5.04 -2.14
N ARG A 64 20.86 -3.92 -1.43
CA ARG A 64 22.14 -3.60 -0.79
C ARG A 64 21.96 -3.07 0.63
N ASN A 65 23.01 -3.15 1.43
CA ASN A 65 23.03 -2.56 2.77
C ASN A 65 23.14 -1.03 2.67
N CYS A 66 22.55 -0.30 3.62
CA CYS A 66 22.59 1.16 3.67
C CYS A 66 22.77 1.64 5.12
N GLU A 67 23.96 2.14 5.43
CA GLU A 67 24.30 2.57 6.79
C GLU A 67 23.35 3.66 7.33
N PHE A 68 22.90 4.58 6.46
CA PHE A 68 21.97 5.64 6.82
C PHE A 68 20.64 5.14 7.38
N THR A 69 20.13 4.02 6.85
CA THR A 69 18.85 3.45 7.28
C THR A 69 19.02 2.41 8.39
N LYS A 70 20.26 2.10 8.78
CA LYS A 70 20.65 0.93 9.60
C LYS A 70 20.10 -0.41 9.07
N GLN A 71 19.53 -0.39 7.87
CA GLN A 71 18.84 -1.46 7.15
C GLN A 71 19.31 -1.41 5.70
N GLY A 72 18.93 -2.37 4.88
CA GLY A 72 19.23 -2.30 3.45
C GLY A 72 18.25 -1.40 2.70
N ILE A 73 18.50 -1.25 1.40
CA ILE A 73 17.55 -0.71 0.42
C ILE A 73 17.24 -1.77 -0.63
N VAL A 74 16.09 -1.61 -1.27
CA VAL A 74 15.71 -2.32 -2.50
C VAL A 74 15.63 -1.25 -3.59
N GLU A 75 16.50 -1.31 -4.59
CA GLU A 75 16.46 -0.38 -5.72
C GLU A 75 16.13 -1.14 -7.01
N LEU A 76 15.22 -0.60 -7.82
CA LEU A 76 15.03 -1.08 -9.18
C LEU A 76 16.28 -0.77 -10.01
N ASN A 77 16.75 -1.74 -10.82
CA ASN A 77 17.99 -1.64 -11.56
C ASN A 77 18.14 -0.26 -12.25
N PRO A 78 19.15 0.55 -11.85
CA PRO A 78 19.32 1.91 -12.35
C PRO A 78 19.69 1.98 -13.83
N ALA A 79 20.01 0.84 -14.47
CA ALA A 79 20.25 0.78 -15.90
C ALA A 79 18.98 0.94 -16.75
N PHE A 80 17.78 0.74 -16.17
CA PHE A 80 16.52 0.91 -16.89
C PHE A 80 16.24 2.39 -17.15
N ARG A 81 16.06 2.77 -18.41
CA ARG A 81 16.16 4.17 -18.87
C ARG A 81 14.84 4.91 -18.86
N ASP A 82 13.73 4.21 -19.02
CA ASP A 82 12.44 4.84 -19.20
C ASP A 82 11.31 4.17 -18.41
N TYR A 83 10.16 4.85 -18.39
CA TYR A 83 8.97 4.41 -17.67
C TYR A 83 8.45 3.05 -18.18
N ALA A 84 8.50 2.81 -19.49
CA ALA A 84 7.96 1.61 -20.10
C ALA A 84 8.83 0.39 -19.81
N GLU A 85 10.16 0.55 -19.87
CA GLU A 85 11.12 -0.48 -19.51
C GLU A 85 10.97 -0.88 -18.04
N ARG A 86 10.95 0.08 -17.11
CA ARG A 86 10.76 -0.19 -15.68
C ARG A 86 9.44 -0.90 -15.39
N THR A 87 8.36 -0.42 -16.02
CA THR A 87 7.03 -1.05 -15.92
C THR A 87 7.09 -2.51 -16.39
N LYS A 88 7.68 -2.75 -17.57
CA LYS A 88 7.78 -4.09 -18.16
C LYS A 88 8.59 -5.05 -17.28
N GLN A 89 9.75 -4.61 -16.79
CA GLN A 89 10.64 -5.44 -15.98
C GLN A 89 9.98 -5.82 -14.65
N VAL A 90 9.32 -4.86 -13.99
CA VAL A 90 8.56 -5.13 -12.76
C VAL A 90 7.37 -6.06 -13.05
N ASP A 91 6.64 -5.86 -14.15
CA ASP A 91 5.49 -6.70 -14.54
C ASP A 91 5.90 -8.17 -14.76
N ILE A 92 7.06 -8.44 -15.38
CA ILE A 92 7.60 -9.80 -15.55
C ILE A 92 7.75 -10.50 -14.20
N VAL A 93 8.39 -9.85 -13.22
CA VAL A 93 8.58 -10.42 -11.88
C VAL A 93 7.25 -10.65 -11.19
N LEU A 94 6.36 -9.67 -11.24
CA LEU A 94 5.05 -9.76 -10.60
C LEU A 94 4.20 -10.89 -11.18
N ARG A 95 4.23 -11.09 -12.50
CA ARG A 95 3.52 -12.19 -13.17
C ARG A 95 4.13 -13.55 -12.83
N ASP A 96 5.45 -13.66 -12.74
CA ASP A 96 6.12 -14.88 -12.28
C ASP A 96 5.69 -15.24 -10.84
N LEU A 97 5.76 -14.28 -9.91
CA LEU A 97 5.35 -14.47 -8.52
C LEU A 97 3.86 -14.81 -8.40
N ARG A 98 3.01 -14.21 -9.24
CA ARG A 98 1.58 -14.54 -9.35
C ARG A 98 1.37 -15.98 -9.78
N SER A 99 2.05 -16.41 -10.85
CA SER A 99 1.90 -17.76 -11.42
C SER A 99 2.29 -18.86 -10.42
N LYS A 100 3.27 -18.55 -9.55
CA LYS A 100 3.75 -19.42 -8.48
C LYS A 100 2.92 -19.33 -7.20
N GLY A 101 1.87 -18.50 -7.16
CA GLY A 101 1.01 -18.34 -5.99
C GLY A 101 1.72 -17.79 -4.75
N ILE A 102 2.84 -17.06 -4.92
CA ILE A 102 3.71 -16.67 -3.80
C ILE A 102 3.02 -15.69 -2.85
N PHE A 103 2.23 -14.77 -3.40
CA PHE A 103 1.47 -13.78 -2.64
C PHE A 103 -0.01 -13.87 -3.00
N SER A 104 -0.86 -14.04 -2.00
CA SER A 104 -2.31 -14.04 -2.16
C SER A 104 -2.82 -12.72 -2.76
N ALA A 105 -2.15 -11.60 -2.45
CA ALA A 105 -2.45 -10.29 -3.03
C ALA A 105 -2.46 -10.33 -4.57
N LEU A 106 -1.47 -10.98 -5.19
CA LEU A 106 -1.33 -11.04 -6.66
C LEU A 106 -2.41 -11.89 -7.35
N GLN A 107 -3.20 -12.67 -6.60
CA GLN A 107 -4.35 -13.38 -7.16
C GLN A 107 -5.50 -12.42 -7.49
N GLY A 108 -5.51 -11.22 -6.89
CA GLY A 108 -6.45 -10.16 -7.20
C GLY A 108 -6.06 -9.29 -8.39
N TRP A 109 -5.24 -9.79 -9.33
CA TRP A 109 -4.80 -9.07 -10.53
C TRP A 109 -5.99 -8.64 -11.40
N ARG A 110 -6.01 -7.38 -11.87
CA ARG A 110 -7.17 -6.82 -12.60
C ARG A 110 -6.82 -6.14 -13.91
N ASP A 111 -5.54 -6.07 -14.24
CA ASP A 111 -5.05 -5.19 -15.32
C ASP A 111 -5.46 -3.72 -15.08
N GLU A 112 -5.64 -3.37 -13.79
CA GLU A 112 -5.89 -2.02 -13.29
C GLU A 112 -4.57 -1.52 -12.70
N TYR A 113 -3.92 -0.56 -13.36
CA TYR A 113 -2.57 -0.15 -13.02
C TYR A 113 -2.56 1.14 -12.20
N TYR A 114 -1.79 1.15 -11.13
CA TYR A 114 -1.51 2.35 -10.35
C TYR A 114 -0.13 2.90 -10.69
N GLU A 115 -0.06 4.21 -10.75
CA GLU A 115 1.18 4.96 -10.92
C GLU A 115 2.03 4.89 -9.66
N VAL A 116 3.28 4.49 -9.82
CA VAL A 116 4.32 4.57 -8.79
C VAL A 116 5.07 5.88 -9.03
N LYS A 117 4.85 6.83 -8.14
CA LYS A 117 5.29 8.21 -8.29
C LYS A 117 6.35 8.58 -7.25
N SER A 118 7.31 9.40 -7.67
CA SER A 118 8.03 10.27 -6.73
C SER A 118 7.17 11.50 -6.42
N GLU A 119 7.73 12.51 -5.75
CA GLU A 119 7.03 13.76 -5.46
C GLU A 119 6.57 14.50 -6.73
N TYR A 120 7.35 14.44 -7.81
CA TYR A 120 7.14 15.30 -8.99
C TYR A 120 6.73 14.53 -10.26
N ARG A 121 6.91 13.21 -10.32
CA ARG A 121 6.64 12.44 -11.54
C ARG A 121 6.30 10.99 -11.30
N SER A 122 5.59 10.41 -12.27
CA SER A 122 5.42 8.97 -12.42
C SER A 122 6.71 8.32 -12.91
N LEU A 123 7.10 7.22 -12.27
CA LEU A 123 8.34 6.50 -12.55
C LEU A 123 8.08 5.14 -13.21
N LEU A 124 7.03 4.45 -12.80
CA LEU A 124 6.53 3.23 -13.46
C LEU A 124 5.07 3.02 -13.07
N LYS A 125 4.41 2.02 -13.65
CA LYS A 125 3.14 1.51 -13.14
C LYS A 125 3.23 0.04 -12.76
N MET A 126 2.36 -0.39 -11.85
CA MET A 126 2.18 -1.78 -11.47
C MET A 126 0.70 -2.07 -11.24
N ASP A 127 0.29 -3.33 -11.39
CA ASP A 127 -1.08 -3.72 -11.11
C ASP A 127 -1.45 -3.36 -9.66
N ARG A 128 -2.68 -2.88 -9.46
CA ARG A 128 -3.23 -2.46 -8.17
C ARG A 128 -3.02 -3.50 -7.08
N SER A 129 -3.11 -4.79 -7.42
CA SER A 129 -2.95 -5.89 -6.46
C SER A 129 -1.50 -6.07 -5.97
N ALA A 130 -0.52 -5.63 -6.76
CA ALA A 130 0.90 -5.70 -6.43
C ALA A 130 1.37 -4.53 -5.55
N THR A 131 0.70 -3.38 -5.62
CA THR A 131 1.07 -2.16 -4.87
C THR A 131 1.32 -2.37 -3.37
N PRO A 132 0.57 -3.22 -2.62
CA PRO A 132 0.83 -3.42 -1.21
C PRO A 132 2.15 -4.15 -0.91
N LEU A 133 2.67 -4.94 -1.86
CA LEU A 133 3.95 -5.65 -1.69
C LEU A 133 5.15 -4.69 -1.70
N PHE A 134 5.00 -3.56 -2.40
CA PHE A 134 6.04 -2.54 -2.53
C PHE A 134 5.79 -1.32 -1.64
N GLY A 135 4.71 -1.33 -0.83
CA GLY A 135 4.37 -0.23 0.06
C GLY A 135 4.24 1.12 -0.66
N VAL A 136 3.85 1.10 -1.94
CA VAL A 136 3.72 2.32 -2.73
C VAL A 136 2.49 3.09 -2.29
N ARG A 137 2.56 4.42 -2.38
CA ARG A 137 1.43 5.29 -2.04
C ARG A 137 0.28 5.02 -3.02
N LYS A 138 -0.92 4.88 -2.46
CA LYS A 138 -2.16 4.73 -3.22
C LYS A 138 -3.02 5.95 -2.98
N TYR A 139 -3.71 6.35 -4.03
CA TYR A 139 -4.65 7.46 -4.02
C TYR A 139 -6.02 6.91 -4.38
N GLY A 140 -7.05 7.49 -3.79
CA GLY A 140 -8.44 7.16 -4.07
C GLY A 140 -9.30 8.40 -3.90
N VAL A 141 -10.51 8.34 -4.42
CA VAL A 141 -11.51 9.41 -4.30
C VAL A 141 -12.71 8.85 -3.56
N ASP A 142 -13.09 9.53 -2.49
CA ASP A 142 -14.30 9.25 -1.72
C ASP A 142 -15.24 10.45 -1.80
N ILE A 143 -16.52 10.20 -2.12
CA ILE A 143 -17.56 11.22 -2.19
C ILE A 143 -18.59 10.94 -1.11
N ASN A 144 -18.80 11.95 -0.25
CA ASN A 144 -19.85 11.94 0.75
C ASN A 144 -21.10 12.64 0.18
N GLY A 145 -22.17 11.88 -0.02
CA GLY A 145 -23.47 12.44 -0.40
C GLY A 145 -24.31 12.73 0.84
N TYR A 146 -24.95 13.89 0.87
CA TYR A 146 -25.89 14.24 1.93
C TYR A 146 -27.07 15.05 1.39
N VAL A 147 -28.19 15.01 2.11
CA VAL A 147 -29.40 15.75 1.81
C VAL A 147 -30.01 16.31 3.09
N GLN A 148 -30.72 17.43 3.00
CA GLN A 148 -31.53 17.95 4.10
C GLN A 148 -32.97 17.44 3.92
N HIS A 149 -33.33 16.36 4.63
CA HIS A 149 -34.68 15.81 4.59
C HIS A 149 -35.67 16.73 5.35
N PRO A 150 -36.87 17.00 4.82
CA PRO A 150 -37.82 17.93 5.44
C PRO A 150 -38.16 17.64 6.90
N THR A 151 -38.19 16.36 7.30
CA THR A 151 -38.54 15.93 8.67
C THR A 151 -37.41 15.26 9.44
N GLN A 152 -36.39 14.71 8.76
CA GLN A 152 -35.33 13.91 9.39
C GLN A 152 -34.05 14.72 9.59
N GLY A 153 -33.97 15.93 9.03
CA GLY A 153 -32.78 16.76 9.08
C GLY A 153 -31.71 16.27 8.10
N LEU A 154 -30.44 16.39 8.51
CA LEU A 154 -29.30 15.96 7.69
C LEU A 154 -29.27 14.44 7.57
N CYS A 155 -29.37 13.94 6.34
CA CYS A 155 -29.22 12.52 6.01
C CYS A 155 -28.00 12.31 5.12
N ILE A 156 -27.28 11.21 5.31
CA ILE A 156 -26.13 10.83 4.47
C ILE A 156 -26.48 9.61 3.61
N TRP A 157 -25.95 9.58 2.39
CA TRP A 157 -26.02 8.41 1.53
C TRP A 157 -24.88 7.46 1.83
N LEU A 158 -25.23 6.24 2.24
CA LEU A 158 -24.33 5.11 2.36
C LEU A 158 -24.72 4.06 1.34
N GLN A 159 -23.73 3.43 0.70
CA GLN A 159 -23.97 2.29 -0.16
C GLN A 159 -23.60 1.00 0.57
N GLN A 160 -24.24 -0.11 0.19
CA GLN A 160 -23.77 -1.44 0.54
C GLN A 160 -23.03 -2.02 -0.67
N ARG A 161 -21.78 -2.44 -0.47
CA ARG A 161 -20.97 -3.03 -1.53
C ARG A 161 -21.60 -4.33 -2.01
N SER A 162 -21.59 -4.57 -3.32
CA SER A 162 -22.02 -5.86 -3.89
C SER A 162 -21.30 -7.03 -3.21
N ASN A 163 -22.02 -8.14 -3.00
CA ASN A 163 -21.45 -9.38 -2.48
C ASN A 163 -20.43 -10.01 -3.43
N THR A 164 -20.39 -9.58 -4.71
CA THR A 164 -19.41 -10.02 -5.70
C THR A 164 -18.12 -9.20 -5.72
N LYS A 165 -17.99 -8.15 -4.90
CA LYS A 165 -16.73 -7.39 -4.80
C LYS A 165 -15.64 -8.26 -4.19
N GLU A 166 -14.45 -8.22 -4.78
CA GLU A 166 -13.31 -9.01 -4.34
C GLU A 166 -12.78 -8.52 -2.99
N THR A 167 -12.92 -7.22 -2.72
CA THR A 167 -12.57 -6.61 -1.43
C THR A 167 -13.83 -6.16 -0.70
N TRP A 168 -13.95 -6.62 0.54
CA TRP A 168 -14.99 -6.21 1.49
C TRP A 168 -16.43 -6.37 0.97
N PRO A 169 -16.82 -7.57 0.48
CA PRO A 169 -18.18 -7.81 -0.02
C PRO A 169 -19.23 -7.59 1.07
N GLY A 170 -20.37 -6.98 0.70
CA GLY A 170 -21.51 -6.75 1.59
C GLY A 170 -21.31 -5.69 2.69
N LYS A 171 -20.14 -5.03 2.74
CA LYS A 171 -19.84 -3.97 3.73
C LYS A 171 -20.49 -2.64 3.33
N TRP A 172 -20.79 -1.83 4.33
CA TRP A 172 -21.17 -0.43 4.15
C TRP A 172 -19.98 0.40 3.68
N ASP A 173 -20.24 1.38 2.83
CA ASP A 173 -19.25 2.24 2.19
C ASP A 173 -19.82 3.65 2.00
N ASN A 174 -18.95 4.61 1.67
CA ASN A 174 -19.34 5.98 1.30
C ASN A 174 -20.22 5.97 0.05
N MET A 175 -20.96 7.06 -0.24
CA MET A 175 -21.83 7.14 -1.41
C MET A 175 -21.13 6.71 -2.71
N VAL A 176 -19.89 7.19 -2.92
CA VAL A 176 -18.99 6.72 -3.99
C VAL A 176 -17.58 6.61 -3.42
N GLY A 177 -16.87 5.54 -3.76
CA GLY A 177 -15.46 5.33 -3.40
C GLY A 177 -14.73 4.55 -4.50
N GLY A 178 -13.52 5.00 -4.86
CA GLY A 178 -12.72 4.46 -5.96
C GLY A 178 -11.22 4.52 -5.72
#